data_AF-A0A1G7R3D2-F1
#
_entry.id   AF-A0A1G7R3D2-F1
#
_cell.length_a   1.000
_cell.length_b   1.000
_cell.length_c   1.000
_cell.angle_alpha   90.00
_cell.angle_beta   90.00
_cell.angle_gamma   90.00
#
_symmetry.space_group_name_H-M   'P 1'
#
loop_
_entity.id
_entity.type
_entity.pdbx_description
1 polymer ?
#
loop_
_entity_poly.entity_id
_entity_poly.type
_entity_poly.pdbx_seq_one_letter_code
_entity_poly.pdbx_strand_id
1 'polypeptide(L)'
;MPCVQTRDSPCGTGQRQDPVGAYCGAGFGALVSGIRSAQRGLLLLTAHRAKGLEFDHVVILNGGWQHLSKGEDGEAPRRLFYVAMTRARRSLAVVTQGAHAFVEADSDCEMLRKIEVPRRSDLPEPGQYQLPDMGAVDLSFAGRLPETSPTLAAIAGAEVEDPVTLSPREGKWLILDAKGRVLGRMAGNWAPPEGTSLVSGKVGAVVRWRKSDNEEQYRTYIKREDWETILPELVFRKTVAARNL
;
A
#
# COMPACT_ATOMS: atom_id res chain seq x y z
N MET A 1 -34.37 -25.62 14.92
CA MET A 1 -34.94 -25.44 13.57
C MET A 1 -34.99 -23.94 13.27
N PRO A 2 -33.98 -23.33 12.64
CA PRO A 2 -34.10 -21.96 12.15
C PRO A 2 -34.42 -21.97 10.66
N CYS A 3 -35.55 -21.37 10.29
CA CYS A 3 -35.94 -21.11 8.92
C CYS A 3 -35.04 -20.02 8.33
N VAL A 4 -34.26 -20.38 7.32
CA VAL A 4 -33.57 -19.44 6.42
C VAL A 4 -34.55 -19.10 5.30
N GLN A 5 -34.85 -17.80 5.12
CA GLN A 5 -35.46 -17.29 3.90
C GLN A 5 -34.46 -16.37 3.20
N THR A 6 -33.66 -16.96 2.32
CA THR A 6 -32.97 -16.26 1.24
C THR A 6 -33.97 -16.01 0.11
N ARG A 7 -34.10 -14.74 -0.30
CA ARG A 7 -34.73 -14.39 -1.58
C ARG A 7 -33.63 -14.22 -2.63
N ASP A 8 -33.54 -15.20 -3.52
CA ASP A 8 -32.90 -15.07 -4.82
C ASP A 8 -33.86 -14.43 -5.82
N SER A 9 -33.36 -13.49 -6.63
CA SER A 9 -33.86 -13.20 -7.99
C SER A 9 -32.95 -12.21 -8.75
N PRO A 10 -32.98 -12.20 -10.09
CA PRO A 10 -31.77 -12.31 -10.90
C PRO A 10 -31.48 -11.12 -11.84
N CYS A 11 -30.26 -11.17 -12.43
CA CYS A 11 -29.82 -10.65 -13.73
C CYS A 11 -30.12 -9.18 -14.09
N GLY A 12 -29.05 -8.39 -14.19
CA GLY A 12 -29.02 -7.10 -14.87
C GLY A 12 -27.62 -6.78 -15.37
N THR A 13 -27.38 -7.02 -16.64
CA THR A 13 -26.18 -6.62 -17.41
C THR A 13 -25.97 -5.11 -17.34
N GLY A 14 -24.82 -4.66 -16.82
CA GLY A 14 -24.46 -3.25 -16.75
C GLY A 14 -22.95 -3.07 -16.73
N GLN A 15 -22.42 -2.75 -17.90
CA GLN A 15 -21.12 -2.15 -18.26
C GLN A 15 -20.16 -1.84 -17.09
N ARG A 16 -19.03 -2.54 -17.10
CA ARG A 16 -17.84 -2.29 -16.27
C ARG A 16 -17.20 -0.97 -16.70
N GLN A 17 -17.30 0.07 -15.89
CA GLN A 17 -16.53 1.29 -16.04
C GLN A 17 -15.55 1.38 -14.87
N ASP A 18 -14.27 1.26 -15.20
CA ASP A 18 -13.15 1.41 -14.28
C ASP A 18 -12.90 2.91 -14.03
N PRO A 19 -13.01 3.44 -12.80
CA PRO A 19 -12.57 4.79 -12.52
C PRO A 19 -11.07 4.80 -12.19
N VAL A 20 -10.34 5.42 -13.10
CA VAL A 20 -8.94 5.84 -13.02
C VAL A 20 -8.66 6.61 -11.73
N GLY A 21 -7.55 6.28 -11.07
CA GLY A 21 -7.14 6.85 -9.79
C GLY A 21 -6.80 8.34 -9.84
N ALA A 22 -7.05 9.03 -8.73
CA ALA A 22 -6.61 10.41 -8.50
C ALA A 22 -6.12 10.59 -7.05
N TYR A 23 -4.82 10.86 -6.93
CA TYR A 23 -4.08 11.16 -5.69
C TYR A 23 -3.77 12.67 -5.64
N CYS A 24 -3.72 13.27 -4.45
CA CYS A 24 -3.19 14.63 -4.21
C CYS A 24 -2.97 14.77 -2.70
N GLY A 25 -1.80 15.04 -2.10
CA GLY A 25 -0.39 15.21 -2.53
C GLY A 25 0.51 14.77 -1.34
N ALA A 26 1.84 14.84 -1.32
CA ALA A 26 2.84 15.43 -2.19
C ALA A 26 4.04 14.46 -2.27
N GLY A 27 4.60 14.32 -3.46
CA GLY A 27 5.74 13.47 -3.78
C GLY A 27 5.75 13.18 -5.27
N PHE A 28 6.72 13.73 -6.00
CA PHE A 28 6.89 13.47 -7.42
C PHE A 28 7.18 11.97 -7.63
N GLY A 29 6.32 11.29 -8.38
CA GLY A 29 6.52 9.91 -8.82
C GLY A 29 5.65 9.65 -10.03
N ALA A 30 6.26 9.64 -11.22
CA ALA A 30 5.59 9.37 -12.48
C ALA A 30 4.99 7.94 -12.45
N LEU A 31 3.67 7.83 -12.71
CA LEU A 31 3.02 6.54 -12.94
C LEU A 31 3.45 6.01 -14.32
N VAL A 32 4.41 5.09 -14.32
CA VAL A 32 4.74 4.29 -15.50
C VAL A 32 3.67 3.21 -15.65
N SER A 33 2.97 3.24 -16.78
CA SER A 33 2.07 2.16 -17.23
C SER A 33 2.85 0.85 -17.35
N GLY A 34 2.55 -0.15 -16.52
CA GLY A 34 3.20 -1.47 -16.61
C GLY A 34 3.22 -2.34 -15.36
N ILE A 35 2.61 -1.93 -14.25
CA ILE A 35 2.66 -2.71 -13.00
C ILE A 35 1.50 -3.72 -12.96
N ARG A 36 1.80 -5.01 -13.18
CA ARG A 36 0.85 -6.11 -12.92
C ARG A 36 0.77 -6.36 -11.41
N SER A 37 0.02 -5.56 -10.67
CA SER A 37 -0.37 -5.86 -9.29
C SER A 37 -1.87 -6.14 -9.23
N ALA A 38 -2.25 -7.27 -8.64
CA ALA A 38 -3.65 -7.51 -8.28
C ALA A 38 -4.02 -6.59 -7.12
N GLN A 39 -5.04 -5.74 -7.29
CA GLN A 39 -5.51 -4.84 -6.22
C GLN A 39 -6.03 -5.64 -5.01
N ARG A 40 -5.15 -5.93 -4.05
CA ARG A 40 -5.48 -6.47 -2.72
C ARG A 40 -5.34 -5.36 -1.67
N GLY A 41 -6.01 -4.23 -1.89
CA GLY A 41 -5.94 -3.06 -1.01
C GLY A 41 -7.32 -2.65 -0.47
N LEU A 42 -7.35 -2.14 0.77
CA LEU A 42 -8.48 -1.37 1.26
C LEU A 42 -8.42 0.04 0.69
N LEU A 43 -9.54 0.54 0.17
CA LEU A 43 -9.62 1.90 -0.35
C LEU A 43 -10.00 2.86 0.78
N LEU A 44 -9.06 3.72 1.18
CA LEU A 44 -9.30 4.77 2.17
C LEU A 44 -9.62 6.09 1.48
N LEU A 45 -10.79 6.65 1.76
CA LEU A 45 -11.27 7.90 1.18
C LEU A 45 -11.84 8.80 2.27
N THR A 46 -11.82 10.11 2.03
CA THR A 46 -12.65 11.03 2.80
C THR A 46 -14.12 10.87 2.37
N ALA A 47 -15.06 11.11 3.28
CA ALA A 47 -16.48 11.03 2.97
C ALA A 47 -16.89 11.91 1.78
N HIS A 48 -16.25 13.08 1.63
CA HIS A 48 -16.47 13.97 0.48
C HIS A 48 -16.11 13.30 -0.86
N ARG A 49 -14.99 12.58 -0.92
CA ARG A 49 -14.55 11.88 -2.14
C ARG A 49 -15.36 10.62 -2.44
N ALA A 50 -16.10 10.10 -1.46
CA ALA A 50 -16.95 8.94 -1.66
C ALA A 50 -18.28 9.28 -2.36
N LYS A 51 -18.62 10.57 -2.53
CA LYS A 51 -19.87 10.98 -3.17
C LYS A 51 -19.96 10.45 -4.61
N GLY A 52 -21.05 9.76 -4.92
CA GLY A 52 -21.28 9.16 -6.24
C GLY A 52 -20.59 7.80 -6.44
N LEU A 53 -19.85 7.30 -5.45
CA LEU A 53 -19.29 5.95 -5.45
C LEU A 53 -20.17 5.02 -4.61
N GLU A 54 -20.09 3.72 -4.85
CA GLU A 54 -20.76 2.71 -4.04
C GLU A 54 -19.83 1.52 -3.83
N PHE A 55 -19.89 0.93 -2.64
CA PHE A 55 -19.05 -0.18 -2.22
C PHE A 55 -19.90 -1.25 -1.55
N ASP A 56 -19.53 -2.52 -1.72
CA ASP A 56 -20.23 -3.62 -1.05
C ASP A 56 -20.16 -3.49 0.48
N HIS A 57 -18.98 -3.13 0.99
CA HIS A 57 -18.71 -2.99 2.42
C HIS A 57 -18.08 -1.64 2.70
N VAL A 58 -18.64 -0.87 3.65
CA VAL A 58 -18.13 0.44 4.06
C VAL A 58 -17.85 0.43 5.55
N VAL A 59 -16.67 0.93 5.93
CA VAL A 59 -16.29 1.18 7.32
C VAL A 59 -16.09 2.68 7.49
N ILE A 60 -16.86 3.29 8.38
CA ILE A 60 -16.72 4.70 8.76
C ILE A 60 -15.91 4.76 10.05
N LEU A 61 -14.75 5.41 10.01
CA LEU A 61 -13.89 5.62 11.17
C LEU A 61 -14.30 6.87 11.95
N ASN A 62 -13.93 6.92 13.24
CA ASN A 62 -14.16 8.08 14.09
C ASN A 62 -13.39 9.29 13.53
N GLY A 63 -14.13 10.28 13.00
CA GLY A 63 -13.58 11.29 12.11
C GLY A 63 -13.77 12.73 12.56
N GLY A 64 -14.08 12.97 13.83
CA GLY A 64 -14.34 14.34 14.32
C GLY A 64 -15.56 14.97 13.64
N TRP A 65 -16.63 14.20 13.48
CA TRP A 65 -17.90 14.57 12.82
C TRP A 65 -18.66 15.75 13.44
N GLN A 66 -18.12 16.32 14.53
CA GLN A 66 -18.61 17.51 15.22
C GLN A 66 -18.01 18.81 14.64
N HIS A 67 -16.94 18.72 13.84
CA HIS A 67 -16.24 19.89 13.33
C HIS A 67 -17.00 20.53 12.17
N LEU A 68 -17.39 21.79 12.36
CA LEU A 68 -17.97 22.64 11.33
C LEU A 68 -16.86 23.38 10.57
N SER A 69 -16.89 23.36 9.23
CA SER A 69 -16.00 24.24 8.45
C SER A 69 -16.52 25.68 8.48
N LYS A 70 -15.64 26.66 8.26
CA LYS A 70 -16.02 28.09 8.25
C LYS A 70 -17.10 28.35 7.18
N GLY A 71 -18.30 28.77 7.62
CA GLY A 71 -19.41 29.15 6.75
C GLY A 71 -20.36 28.00 6.37
N GLU A 72 -20.20 26.81 6.95
CA GLU A 72 -21.14 25.71 6.76
C GLU A 72 -22.28 25.75 7.79
N ASP A 73 -23.46 25.30 7.37
CA ASP A 73 -24.62 25.08 8.25
C ASP A 73 -24.33 23.96 9.26
N GLY A 74 -24.94 24.03 10.45
CA GLY A 74 -24.80 23.06 11.53
C GLY A 74 -25.12 21.62 11.11
N GLU A 75 -25.95 21.46 10.08
CA GLU A 75 -26.35 20.16 9.53
C GLU A 75 -25.38 19.58 8.47
N ALA A 76 -24.37 20.34 8.04
CA ALA A 76 -23.44 19.90 7.01
C ALA A 76 -22.69 18.60 7.38
N PRO A 77 -22.16 18.42 8.60
CA PRO A 77 -21.50 17.18 8.98
C PRO A 77 -22.45 15.98 9.04
N ARG A 78 -23.72 16.19 9.45
CA ARG A 78 -24.76 15.15 9.45
C ARG A 78 -25.09 14.71 8.03
N ARG A 79 -25.21 15.65 7.09
CA ARG A 79 -25.45 15.34 5.67
C ARG A 79 -24.29 14.57 5.06
N LEU A 80 -23.06 14.95 5.39
CA LEU A 80 -21.86 14.26 4.94
C LEU A 80 -21.79 12.82 5.49
N PHE A 81 -22.12 12.65 6.78
CA PHE A 81 -22.20 11.34 7.41
C PHE A 81 -23.26 10.46 6.73
N TYR A 82 -24.45 10.99 6.44
CA TYR A 82 -25.48 10.29 5.68
C TYR A 82 -25.00 9.87 4.27
N VAL A 83 -24.30 10.75 3.56
CA VAL A 83 -23.70 10.39 2.25
C VAL A 83 -22.75 9.22 2.40
N ALA A 84 -21.87 9.22 3.42
CA ALA A 84 -20.94 8.12 3.67
C ALA A 84 -21.66 6.80 3.97
N MET A 85 -22.70 6.82 4.81
CA MET A 85 -23.50 5.63 5.14
C MET A 85 -24.14 5.01 3.90
N THR A 86 -24.74 5.85 3.05
CA THR A 86 -25.44 5.40 1.84
C THR A 86 -24.51 4.93 0.72
N ARG A 87 -23.18 4.95 0.90
CA ARG A 87 -22.26 4.32 -0.06
C ARG A 87 -22.19 2.80 0.12
N ALA A 88 -22.71 2.26 1.23
CA ALA A 88 -22.69 0.83 1.53
C ALA A 88 -23.84 0.10 0.84
N ARG A 89 -23.54 -0.95 0.06
CA ARG A 89 -24.55 -1.78 -0.61
C ARG A 89 -24.95 -3.02 0.19
N ARG A 90 -24.02 -3.61 0.95
CA ARG A 90 -24.25 -4.85 1.72
C ARG A 90 -24.05 -4.69 3.22
N SER A 91 -22.94 -4.08 3.64
CA SER A 91 -22.68 -3.87 5.08
C SER A 91 -22.06 -2.51 5.37
N LEU A 92 -22.52 -1.90 6.45
CA LEU A 92 -21.96 -0.70 7.03
C LEU A 92 -21.44 -1.03 8.45
N ALA A 93 -20.22 -0.60 8.75
CA ALA A 93 -19.71 -0.58 10.12
C ALA A 93 -19.27 0.84 10.48
N VAL A 94 -19.67 1.31 11.65
CA VAL A 94 -19.19 2.58 12.21
C VAL A 94 -18.31 2.26 13.41
N VAL A 95 -17.06 2.72 13.37
CA VAL A 95 -16.07 2.49 14.42
C VAL A 95 -15.88 3.80 15.17
N THR A 96 -16.23 3.80 16.46
CA THR A 96 -16.20 4.99 17.31
C THR A 96 -15.29 4.74 18.51
N GLN A 97 -14.70 5.81 19.04
CA GLN A 97 -14.07 5.79 20.37
C GLN A 97 -14.92 6.68 21.28
N GLY A 98 -15.72 6.05 22.15
CA GLY A 98 -16.71 6.75 22.97
C GLY A 98 -18.01 7.07 22.22
N ALA A 99 -18.75 8.07 22.71
CA ALA A 99 -20.00 8.51 22.12
C ALA A 99 -19.75 9.15 20.74
N HIS A 100 -20.60 8.82 19.76
CA HIS A 100 -20.54 9.38 18.42
C HIS A 100 -21.60 10.46 18.22
N ALA A 101 -21.30 11.45 17.38
CA ALA A 101 -22.17 12.60 17.13
C ALA A 101 -23.59 12.26 16.65
N PHE A 102 -23.69 11.19 15.85
CA PHE A 102 -24.88 10.85 15.08
C PHE A 102 -25.31 9.39 15.21
N VAL A 103 -24.57 8.58 15.96
CA VAL A 103 -24.85 7.14 16.09
C VAL A 103 -25.11 6.89 17.56
N GLU A 104 -26.35 6.53 17.86
CA GLU A 104 -26.80 6.05 19.15
C GLU A 104 -27.13 4.58 18.98
N ALA A 105 -26.41 3.72 19.69
CA ALA A 105 -26.61 2.28 19.61
C ALA A 105 -27.79 1.85 20.51
N ASP A 106 -28.98 2.31 20.18
CA ASP A 106 -30.22 2.12 20.95
C ASP A 106 -31.29 1.32 20.18
N SER A 107 -31.03 1.01 18.92
CA SER A 107 -32.00 0.43 18.00
C SER A 107 -31.79 -1.08 17.80
N ASP A 108 -32.88 -1.85 17.68
CA ASP A 108 -32.87 -3.31 17.49
C ASP A 108 -32.17 -3.77 16.19
N CYS A 109 -31.91 -2.84 15.27
CA CYS A 109 -31.24 -3.08 13.99
C CYS A 109 -29.71 -2.84 14.05
N GLU A 110 -29.18 -2.37 15.18
CA GLU A 110 -27.76 -2.05 15.35
C GLU A 110 -27.08 -3.04 16.30
N MET A 111 -26.07 -3.75 15.79
CA MET A 111 -25.25 -4.60 16.64
C MET A 111 -24.09 -3.78 17.21
N LEU A 112 -24.26 -3.27 18.44
CA LEU A 112 -23.17 -2.64 19.17
C LEU A 112 -22.18 -3.69 19.67
N ARG A 113 -21.00 -3.73 19.05
CA ARG A 113 -19.87 -4.49 19.57
C ARG A 113 -18.92 -3.55 20.30
N LYS A 114 -18.93 -3.59 21.64
CA LYS A 114 -17.87 -2.98 22.44
C LYS A 114 -16.61 -3.83 22.31
N ILE A 115 -15.54 -3.22 21.81
CA ILE A 115 -14.23 -3.87 21.67
C ILE A 115 -13.33 -3.24 22.73
N GLU A 116 -12.74 -4.07 23.59
CA GLU A 116 -11.66 -3.61 24.47
C GLU A 116 -10.49 -3.17 23.61
N VAL A 117 -10.11 -1.89 23.74
CA VAL A 117 -8.95 -1.36 23.02
C VAL A 117 -7.71 -2.04 23.61
N PRO A 118 -6.95 -2.83 22.83
CA PRO A 118 -5.73 -3.45 23.34
C PRO A 118 -4.78 -2.37 23.83
N ARG A 119 -4.07 -2.64 24.93
CA ARG A 119 -3.07 -1.69 25.40
C ARG A 119 -2.00 -1.58 24.33
N ARG A 120 -1.40 -0.40 24.18
CA ARG A 120 -0.33 -0.19 23.19
C ARG A 120 0.83 -1.19 23.37
N SER A 121 1.06 -1.65 24.60
CA SER A 121 2.03 -2.71 24.94
C SER A 121 1.71 -4.09 24.36
N ASP A 122 0.43 -4.35 24.09
CA ASP A 122 -0.08 -5.63 23.63
C ASP A 122 -0.12 -5.68 22.09
N LEU A 123 0.04 -4.52 21.44
CA LEU A 123 0.16 -4.41 20.00
C LEU A 123 1.62 -4.64 19.59
N PRO A 124 1.88 -5.40 18.51
CA PRO A 124 3.23 -5.48 17.97
C PRO A 124 3.68 -4.09 17.53
N GLU A 125 4.98 -3.81 17.69
CA GLU A 125 5.57 -2.59 17.14
C GLU A 125 5.20 -2.47 15.65
N PRO A 126 4.64 -1.31 15.23
CA PRO A 126 4.14 -1.15 13.88
C PRO A 126 5.28 -1.37 12.89
N GLY A 127 5.01 -2.17 11.86
CA GLY A 127 5.93 -2.34 10.76
C GLY A 127 6.10 -1.01 10.01
N GLN A 128 7.34 -0.62 9.75
CA GLN A 128 7.65 0.45 8.83
C GLN A 128 7.71 -0.14 7.42
N TYR A 129 6.69 0.16 6.62
CA TYR A 129 6.59 -0.28 5.24
C TYR A 129 7.34 0.68 4.33
N GLN A 130 8.21 0.12 3.49
CA GLN A 130 8.78 0.80 2.35
C GLN A 130 8.20 0.15 1.10
N LEU A 131 7.29 0.88 0.44
CA LEU A 131 6.71 0.46 -0.83
C LEU A 131 7.75 0.53 -1.96
N PRO A 132 7.51 -0.15 -3.09
CA PRO A 132 8.35 -0.05 -4.28
C PRO A 132 8.54 1.41 -4.71
N ASP A 133 9.79 1.88 -4.62
CA ASP A 133 10.16 3.25 -4.94
C ASP A 133 11.37 3.25 -5.87
N MET A 134 11.23 3.94 -7.01
CA MET A 134 12.28 4.13 -8.00
C MET A 134 13.47 4.93 -7.45
N GLY A 135 13.25 5.83 -6.47
CA GLY A 135 14.30 6.60 -5.83
C GLY A 135 15.14 5.81 -4.82
N ALA A 136 14.62 4.69 -4.32
CA ALA A 136 15.30 3.85 -3.34
C ALA A 136 16.26 2.82 -3.98
N VAL A 137 16.19 2.62 -5.29
CA VAL A 137 16.94 1.60 -6.03
C VAL A 137 17.83 2.23 -7.10
N ASP A 138 18.99 1.64 -7.32
CA ASP A 138 19.88 2.00 -8.43
C ASP A 138 19.35 1.41 -9.75
N LEU A 139 18.50 2.18 -10.44
CA LEU A 139 17.81 1.76 -11.65
C LEU A 139 18.75 1.33 -12.77
N SER A 140 19.95 1.92 -12.87
CA SER A 140 20.93 1.61 -13.92
C SER A 140 21.88 0.48 -13.56
N PHE A 141 21.71 -0.19 -12.41
CA PHE A 141 22.56 -1.29 -11.99
C PHE A 141 22.62 -2.42 -13.01
N ALA A 142 21.46 -2.95 -13.42
CA ALA A 142 21.38 -4.05 -14.39
C ALA A 142 21.86 -3.62 -15.79
N GLY A 143 21.59 -2.38 -16.20
CA GLY A 143 22.04 -1.83 -17.49
C GLY A 143 23.56 -1.73 -17.67
N ARG A 144 24.34 -1.74 -16.57
CA ARG A 144 25.82 -1.70 -16.60
C ARG A 144 26.47 -3.09 -16.62
N LEU A 145 25.71 -4.16 -16.34
CA LEU A 145 26.24 -5.51 -16.22
C LEU A 145 26.60 -6.11 -17.59
N PRO A 146 27.64 -6.98 -17.66
CA PRO A 146 27.94 -7.75 -18.86
C PRO A 146 26.83 -8.77 -19.14
N GLU A 147 26.66 -9.17 -20.40
CA GLU A 147 25.61 -10.12 -20.81
C GLU A 147 25.74 -11.49 -20.12
N THR A 148 26.97 -11.87 -19.76
CA THR A 148 27.28 -13.11 -19.06
C THR A 148 26.97 -13.09 -17.57
N SER A 149 26.43 -11.97 -17.05
CA SER A 149 26.16 -11.83 -15.62
C SER A 149 24.98 -12.72 -15.20
N PRO A 150 25.15 -13.60 -14.19
CA PRO A 150 24.05 -14.42 -13.67
C PRO A 150 22.92 -13.59 -13.04
N THR A 151 23.20 -12.34 -12.66
CA THR A 151 22.22 -11.38 -12.17
C THR A 151 21.15 -11.06 -13.20
N LEU A 152 21.49 -10.93 -14.49
CA LEU A 152 20.53 -10.62 -15.53
C LEU A 152 19.51 -11.77 -15.69
N ALA A 153 19.98 -13.02 -15.64
CA ALA A 153 19.11 -14.18 -15.65
C ALA A 153 18.27 -14.31 -14.37
N ALA A 154 18.80 -13.87 -13.22
CA ALA A 154 18.05 -13.84 -11.97
C ALA A 154 16.92 -12.80 -12.00
N ILE A 155 17.18 -11.60 -12.53
CA ILE A 155 16.19 -10.53 -12.70
C ILE A 155 15.08 -10.96 -13.67
N ALA A 156 15.46 -11.49 -14.84
CA ALA A 156 14.49 -11.92 -15.85
C ALA A 156 13.57 -13.06 -15.40
N GLY A 157 13.99 -13.81 -14.37
CA GLY A 157 13.21 -14.89 -13.77
C GLY A 157 12.52 -14.53 -12.46
N ALA A 158 12.58 -13.27 -12.01
CA ALA A 158 11.95 -12.83 -10.77
C ALA A 158 10.50 -12.37 -11.01
N GLU A 159 9.59 -12.82 -10.16
CA GLU A 159 8.17 -12.46 -10.21
C GLU A 159 7.77 -11.57 -9.05
N VAL A 160 6.67 -10.81 -9.20
CA VAL A 160 6.09 -10.03 -8.11
C VAL A 160 5.66 -10.97 -6.98
N GLU A 161 5.91 -10.56 -5.74
CA GLU A 161 5.80 -11.34 -4.51
C GLU A 161 6.96 -12.32 -4.21
N ASP A 162 7.94 -12.49 -5.10
CA ASP A 162 9.10 -13.33 -4.79
C ASP A 162 9.87 -12.78 -3.57
N PRO A 163 10.30 -13.64 -2.63
CA PRO A 163 10.99 -13.20 -1.42
C PRO A 163 12.37 -12.62 -1.74
N VAL A 164 12.70 -11.49 -1.11
CA VAL A 164 14.02 -10.86 -1.22
C VAL A 164 14.62 -10.54 0.14
N THR A 165 15.94 -10.54 0.19
CA THR A 165 16.72 -10.12 1.36
C THR A 165 17.69 -9.01 1.01
N LEU A 166 18.14 -8.28 2.02
CA LEU A 166 19.12 -7.22 1.87
C LEU A 166 20.44 -7.62 2.53
N SER A 167 21.54 -7.42 1.82
CA SER A 167 22.89 -7.67 2.32
C SER A 167 23.78 -6.45 2.06
N PRO A 168 24.47 -5.91 3.08
CA PRO A 168 25.49 -4.90 2.84
C PRO A 168 26.73 -5.57 2.24
N ARG A 169 27.19 -5.08 1.08
CA ARG A 169 28.46 -5.47 0.45
C ARG A 169 29.15 -4.22 -0.11
N GLU A 170 30.43 -4.05 0.21
CA GLU A 170 31.25 -2.93 -0.30
C GLU A 170 30.61 -1.54 -0.08
N GLY A 171 29.97 -1.34 1.08
CA GLY A 171 29.31 -0.09 1.43
C GLY A 171 28.00 0.19 0.69
N LYS A 172 27.45 -0.79 -0.05
CA LYS A 172 26.15 -0.70 -0.73
C LYS A 172 25.24 -1.85 -0.32
N TRP A 173 23.94 -1.61 -0.36
CA TRP A 173 22.94 -2.64 -0.07
C TRP A 173 22.53 -3.36 -1.35
N LEU A 174 22.73 -4.68 -1.37
CA LEU A 174 22.31 -5.54 -2.48
C LEU A 174 20.98 -6.21 -2.15
N ILE A 175 20.13 -6.31 -3.16
CA ILE A 175 18.88 -7.06 -3.13
C ILE A 175 19.20 -8.48 -3.61
N LEU A 176 18.91 -9.48 -2.78
CA LEU A 176 19.18 -10.89 -3.06
C LEU A 176 17.88 -11.68 -3.15
N ASP A 177 17.80 -12.65 -4.06
CA ASP A 177 16.71 -13.62 -4.09
C ASP A 177 16.85 -14.70 -3.00
N ALA A 178 15.89 -15.61 -2.91
CA ALA A 178 15.94 -16.76 -2.00
C ALA A 178 17.14 -17.69 -2.21
N LYS A 179 17.78 -17.65 -3.38
CA LYS A 179 18.97 -18.45 -3.73
C LYS A 179 20.28 -17.68 -3.47
N GLY A 180 20.21 -16.47 -2.91
CA GLY A 180 21.35 -15.60 -2.64
C GLY A 180 21.96 -14.94 -3.88
N ARG A 181 21.28 -15.01 -5.03
CA ARG A 181 21.68 -14.32 -6.28
C ARG A 181 21.28 -12.86 -6.19
N VAL A 182 22.10 -11.98 -6.75
CA VAL A 182 21.82 -10.55 -6.78
C VAL A 182 20.71 -10.28 -7.79
N LEU A 183 19.66 -9.59 -7.33
CA LEU A 183 18.57 -9.06 -8.16
C LEU A 183 18.72 -7.56 -8.42
N GLY A 184 19.48 -6.86 -7.60
CA GLY A 184 19.62 -5.41 -7.74
C GLY A 184 20.46 -4.80 -6.64
N ARG A 185 20.50 -3.47 -6.65
CA ARG A 185 21.26 -2.66 -5.70
C ARG A 185 20.40 -1.48 -5.27
N MET A 186 20.36 -1.20 -3.97
CA MET A 186 19.72 0.01 -3.44
C MET A 186 20.51 1.25 -3.85
N ALA A 187 19.87 2.42 -3.83
CA ALA A 187 20.53 3.69 -4.11
C ALA A 187 21.69 3.93 -3.12
N GLY A 188 22.72 4.69 -3.54
CA GLY A 188 23.94 4.87 -2.73
C GLY A 188 23.73 5.66 -1.43
N ASN A 189 22.70 6.50 -1.39
CA ASN A 189 22.26 7.25 -0.21
C ASN A 189 21.22 6.48 0.63
N TRP A 190 20.81 5.29 0.20
CA TRP A 190 19.81 4.51 0.90
C TRP A 190 20.46 3.65 2.00
N ALA A 191 19.85 3.67 3.17
CA ALA A 191 20.17 2.80 4.29
C ALA A 191 18.85 2.32 4.93
N PRO A 192 18.84 1.12 5.54
CA PRO A 192 17.69 0.69 6.32
C PRO A 192 17.44 1.68 7.48
N PRO A 193 16.17 1.89 7.89
CA PRO A 193 15.85 2.79 8.99
C PRO A 193 16.62 2.42 10.27
N GLU A 194 17.19 3.42 10.95
CA GLU A 194 17.99 3.21 12.15
C GLU A 194 17.23 2.48 13.25
N GLY A 195 17.90 1.54 13.93
CA GLY A 195 17.29 0.77 15.02
C GLY A 195 16.21 -0.20 14.57
N THR A 196 16.19 -0.59 13.29
CA THR A 196 15.23 -1.56 12.75
C THR A 196 15.89 -2.81 12.18
N SER A 197 15.13 -3.90 12.12
CA SER A 197 15.48 -5.12 11.41
C SER A 197 14.49 -5.38 10.28
N LEU A 198 14.98 -5.87 9.13
CA LEU A 198 14.13 -6.33 8.05
C LEU A 198 13.35 -7.58 8.50
N VAL A 199 12.02 -7.50 8.52
CA VAL A 199 11.12 -8.60 8.89
C VAL A 199 10.66 -9.37 7.65
N SER A 200 10.39 -8.64 6.57
CA SER A 200 9.94 -9.21 5.30
C SER A 200 10.45 -8.36 4.16
N GLY A 201 10.90 -8.99 3.09
CA GLY A 201 11.21 -8.36 1.82
C GLY A 201 10.63 -9.19 0.69
N LYS A 202 10.01 -8.54 -0.29
CA LYS A 202 9.55 -9.18 -1.52
C LYS A 202 9.78 -8.29 -2.74
N VAL A 203 9.75 -8.86 -3.93
CA VAL A 203 9.65 -8.12 -5.18
C VAL A 203 8.28 -7.45 -5.20
N GLY A 204 8.24 -6.13 -5.05
CA GLY A 204 6.97 -5.40 -5.10
C GLY A 204 6.63 -4.91 -6.50
N ALA A 205 7.64 -4.64 -7.34
CA ALA A 205 7.45 -4.39 -8.76
C ALA A 205 8.69 -4.78 -9.59
N VAL A 206 8.45 -5.15 -10.84
CA VAL A 206 9.48 -5.28 -11.88
C VAL A 206 9.23 -4.17 -12.89
N VAL A 207 10.23 -3.31 -13.09
CA VAL A 207 10.12 -2.15 -13.99
C VAL A 207 11.08 -2.31 -15.15
N ARG A 208 10.57 -2.10 -16.36
CA ARG A 208 11.42 -1.99 -17.56
C ARG A 208 11.93 -0.56 -17.67
N TRP A 209 13.23 -0.41 -17.75
CA TRP A 209 13.94 0.87 -17.81
C TRP A 209 14.70 1.00 -19.13
N ARG A 210 14.82 2.22 -19.67
CA ARG A 210 15.54 2.48 -20.92
C ARG A 210 16.76 3.35 -20.70
N LYS A 211 17.72 3.24 -21.60
CA LYS A 211 18.91 4.09 -21.64
C LYS A 211 18.55 5.57 -21.81
N SER A 212 17.50 5.87 -22.58
CA SER A 212 16.98 7.23 -22.78
C SER A 212 16.53 7.91 -21.49
N ASP A 213 16.06 7.13 -20.52
CA ASP A 213 15.46 7.62 -19.27
C ASP A 213 16.53 7.99 -18.23
N ASN A 214 17.81 7.76 -18.57
CA ASN A 214 18.95 8.15 -17.74
C ASN A 214 19.50 9.50 -18.18
N GLU A 215 20.00 10.27 -17.21
CA GLU A 215 20.78 11.47 -17.47
C GLU A 215 22.01 11.14 -18.34
N GLU A 216 22.41 12.09 -19.19
CA GLU A 216 23.46 11.89 -20.21
C GLU A 216 24.76 11.35 -19.64
N GLN A 217 25.13 11.79 -18.43
CA GLN A 217 26.33 11.34 -17.71
C GLN A 217 26.34 9.84 -17.39
N TYR A 218 25.19 9.19 -17.24
CA TYR A 218 25.08 7.77 -16.94
C TYR A 218 24.95 6.90 -18.19
N ARG A 219 24.62 7.49 -19.36
CA ARG A 219 24.42 6.78 -20.63
C ARG A 219 25.70 6.10 -21.13
N THR A 220 26.88 6.67 -20.86
CA THR A 220 28.18 6.13 -21.30
C THR A 220 28.51 4.77 -20.68
N TYR A 221 28.02 4.51 -19.46
CA TYR A 221 28.29 3.27 -18.74
C TYR A 221 27.25 2.17 -19.02
N ILE A 222 26.14 2.52 -19.68
CA ILE A 222 25.03 1.62 -19.96
C ILE A 222 25.31 0.86 -21.27
N LYS A 223 25.33 -0.46 -21.15
CA LYS A 223 25.65 -1.39 -22.26
C LYS A 223 24.44 -1.86 -23.04
N ARG A 224 23.22 -1.49 -22.64
CA ARG A 224 21.95 -2.01 -23.19
C ARG A 224 20.95 -0.87 -23.43
N GLU A 225 20.09 -1.03 -24.43
CA GLU A 225 19.05 -0.02 -24.73
C GLU A 225 17.89 -0.06 -23.73
N ASP A 226 17.52 -1.25 -23.26
CA ASP A 226 16.55 -1.45 -22.20
C ASP A 226 16.88 -2.67 -21.33
N TRP A 227 16.40 -2.66 -20.09
CA TRP A 227 16.58 -3.74 -19.11
C TRP A 227 15.48 -3.73 -18.07
N GLU A 228 15.38 -4.79 -17.27
CA GLU A 228 14.48 -4.88 -16.13
C GLU A 228 15.22 -4.58 -14.82
N THR A 229 14.55 -3.91 -13.90
CA THR A 229 15.03 -3.64 -12.53
C THR A 229 13.94 -3.99 -11.53
N ILE A 230 14.37 -4.59 -10.42
CA ILE A 230 13.52 -4.98 -9.30
C ILE A 230 13.37 -3.84 -8.31
N LEU A 231 12.13 -3.49 -7.97
CA LEU A 231 11.79 -2.59 -6.87
C LEU A 231 11.26 -3.42 -5.69
N PRO A 232 11.99 -3.48 -4.57
CA PRO A 232 11.58 -4.28 -3.43
C PRO A 232 10.50 -3.57 -2.61
N GLU A 233 9.56 -4.34 -2.08
CA GLU A 233 8.71 -3.95 -0.96
C GLU A 233 9.32 -4.52 0.32
N LEU A 234 9.57 -3.66 1.30
CA LEU A 234 10.30 -4.02 2.52
C LEU A 234 9.47 -3.66 3.75
N VAL A 235 9.49 -4.53 4.75
CA VAL A 235 8.85 -4.31 6.04
C VAL A 235 9.93 -4.37 7.11
N PHE A 236 10.15 -3.25 7.77
CA PHE A 236 11.08 -3.13 8.89
C PHE A 236 10.29 -3.11 10.21
N ARG A 237 10.91 -3.59 11.28
CA ARG A 237 10.37 -3.46 12.64
C ARG A 237 11.47 -2.97 13.55
N LYS A 238 11.13 -2.12 14.53
CA LYS A 238 12.08 -1.69 15.55
C LYS A 238 12.68 -2.91 16.24
N THR A 239 13.99 -2.95 16.28
CA THR A 239 14.73 -3.93 17.06
C THR A 239 14.57 -3.52 18.52
N VAL A 240 13.71 -4.22 19.26
CA VAL A 240 13.68 -4.07 20.72
C VAL A 240 15.00 -4.64 21.20
N ALA A 241 15.92 -3.76 21.63
CA ALA A 241 17.14 -4.21 22.28
C ALA A 241 16.73 -5.12 23.43
N ALA A 242 17.25 -6.36 23.44
CA ALA A 242 17.05 -7.26 24.55
C ALA A 242 17.49 -6.51 25.82
N ARG A 243 16.54 -6.21 26.71
CA ARG A 243 16.86 -5.76 28.06
C ARG A 243 17.61 -6.91 28.71
N ASN A 244 18.94 -6.83 28.73
CA ASN A 244 19.75 -7.72 29.54
C ASN A 244 19.29 -7.51 31.00
N LEU A 245 18.77 -8.59 31.60
CA LEU A 245 18.49 -8.70 33.03
C LEU A 245 19.80 -8.60 33.83
#